data_AF-A0A6N9IYY6-F1
#
_entry.id   AF-A0A6N9IYY6-F1
#
_cell.length_a   1.000
_cell.length_b   1.000
_cell.length_c   1.000
_cell.angle_alpha   90.00
_cell.angle_beta   90.00
_cell.angle_gamma   90.00
#
_symmetry.space_group_name_H-M   'P 1'
#
loop_
_entity.id
_entity.type
_entity.pdbx_description
1 polymer ?
#
loop_
_entity_poly.entity_id
_entity_poly.type
_entity_poly.pdbx_seq_one_letter_code
_entity_poly.pdbx_strand_id
1 'polypeptide(L)'
;MLTPEVVADYVHLVRESDRTVYAQHVVNRLEEQGVLHSKEKWENETALMLPAQFLLNSAIKSKRLGLNYRLISLYPINPQNRPANEFEQNGLESVEVHPIRPNIKRSKVGRKSFFRAIYPDIAVTRGCVECHNGHPKSPKKDFVLDDVMGGILVSFQLQ
;
A
#
# COMPACT_ATOMS: atom_id res chain seq x y z
N MET A 1 24.16 14.33 2.88
CA MET A 1 23.41 13.19 2.30
C MET A 1 22.19 12.94 3.16
N LEU A 2 21.05 12.56 2.55
CA LEU A 2 19.83 12.22 3.28
C LEU A 2 20.00 10.88 4.00
N THR A 3 19.39 10.70 5.17
CA THR A 3 19.33 9.41 5.84
C THR A 3 18.38 8.46 5.10
N PRO A 4 18.57 7.13 5.21
CA PRO A 4 17.63 6.16 4.63
C PRO A 4 16.18 6.37 5.07
N GLU A 5 15.95 6.76 6.32
CA GLU A 5 14.63 7.11 6.84
C GLU A 5 14.00 8.25 6.05
N VAL A 6 14.71 9.36 5.85
CA VAL A 6 14.19 10.52 5.11
C VAL A 6 13.91 10.15 3.65
N VAL A 7 14.74 9.31 3.03
CA VAL A 7 14.48 8.80 1.68
C VAL A 7 13.21 7.96 1.65
N ALA A 8 13.03 7.03 2.60
CA ALA A 8 11.83 6.21 2.68
C ALA A 8 10.57 7.05 2.90
N ASP A 9 10.64 8.06 3.78
CA ASP A 9 9.54 8.95 4.10
C ASP A 9 9.09 9.75 2.88
N TYR A 10 10.02 10.33 2.11
CA TYR A 10 9.67 11.05 0.89
C TYR A 10 9.08 10.14 -0.19
N VAL A 11 9.64 8.95 -0.37
CA VAL A 11 9.08 8.00 -1.33
C VAL A 11 7.68 7.58 -0.88
N HIS A 12 7.48 7.27 0.40
CA HIS A 12 6.16 6.97 0.96
C HIS A 12 5.17 8.10 0.71
N LEU A 13 5.52 9.32 1.15
CA LEU A 13 4.65 10.48 1.05
C LEU A 13 4.17 10.75 -0.37
N VAL A 14 5.08 10.76 -1.35
CA VAL A 14 4.71 11.03 -2.75
C VAL A 14 3.75 9.97 -3.27
N ARG A 15 4.04 8.70 -3.00
CA ARG A 15 3.27 7.57 -3.56
C ARG A 15 1.89 7.45 -2.91
N GLU A 16 1.83 7.70 -1.61
CA GLU A 16 0.58 7.79 -0.84
C GLU A 16 -0.29 8.95 -1.32
N SER A 17 0.33 10.11 -1.56
CA SER A 17 -0.36 11.31 -2.08
C SER A 17 -0.93 11.06 -3.47
N ASP A 18 -0.14 10.47 -4.38
CA ASP A 18 -0.59 10.15 -5.73
C ASP A 18 -1.79 9.17 -5.70
N ARG A 19 -1.72 8.13 -4.87
CA ARG A 19 -2.81 7.17 -4.70
C ARG A 19 -4.07 7.84 -4.14
N THR A 20 -3.91 8.73 -3.16
CA THR A 20 -5.02 9.45 -2.52
C THR A 20 -5.73 10.36 -3.53
N VAL A 21 -4.96 11.16 -4.28
CA VAL A 21 -5.48 12.02 -5.35
C VAL A 21 -6.21 11.21 -6.41
N TYR A 22 -5.65 10.08 -6.83
CA TYR A 22 -6.30 9.18 -7.78
C TYR A 22 -7.63 8.62 -7.24
N ALA A 23 -7.63 8.11 -6.00
CA ALA A 23 -8.83 7.55 -5.38
C ALA A 23 -9.94 8.60 -5.23
N GLN A 24 -9.61 9.79 -4.72
CA GLN A 24 -10.60 10.82 -4.42
C GLN A 24 -11.09 11.56 -5.67
N HIS A 25 -10.17 12.03 -6.51
CA HIS A 25 -10.52 12.96 -7.58
C HIS A 25 -10.81 12.29 -8.92
N VAL A 26 -10.39 11.03 -9.09
CA VAL A 26 -10.67 10.25 -10.30
C VAL A 26 -11.68 9.15 -10.01
N VAL A 27 -11.36 8.21 -9.12
CA VAL A 27 -12.21 7.03 -8.91
C VAL A 27 -13.56 7.40 -8.29
N ASN A 28 -13.56 7.97 -7.07
CA ASN A 28 -14.82 8.32 -6.40
C ASN A 28 -15.68 9.25 -7.26
N ARG A 29 -15.06 10.28 -7.86
CA ARG A 29 -15.77 11.24 -8.70
C ARG A 29 -16.50 10.57 -9.87
N LEU A 30 -15.86 9.65 -10.57
CA LEU A 30 -16.45 8.96 -11.72
C LEU A 30 -17.48 7.91 -11.30
N GLU A 31 -17.27 7.26 -10.16
CA GLU A 31 -18.22 6.30 -9.57
C GLU A 31 -19.50 6.99 -9.09
N GLU A 32 -19.39 8.12 -8.39
CA GLU A 32 -20.53 8.93 -7.92
C GLU A 32 -21.35 9.49 -9.09
N GLN A 33 -20.71 9.78 -10.21
CA GLN A 33 -21.38 10.20 -11.44
C GLN A 33 -21.99 9.03 -12.25
N GLY A 34 -21.74 7.79 -11.84
CA GLY A 34 -22.19 6.59 -12.54
C GLY A 34 -21.55 6.40 -13.93
N VAL A 35 -20.39 7.01 -14.18
CA VAL A 35 -19.73 6.99 -15.49
C VAL A 35 -18.86 5.75 -15.66
N LEU A 36 -17.99 5.48 -14.68
CA LEU A 36 -17.11 4.31 -14.66
C LEU A 36 -16.93 3.82 -13.22
N HIS A 37 -16.76 2.51 -13.07
CA HIS A 37 -16.43 1.88 -11.79
C HIS A 37 -15.01 1.29 -11.82
N SER A 38 -14.37 1.28 -10.66
CA SER A 38 -13.10 0.61 -10.47
C SER A 38 -13.28 -0.89 -10.30
N LYS A 39 -12.39 -1.69 -10.91
CA LYS A 39 -12.49 -3.16 -10.90
C LYS A 39 -11.14 -3.84 -10.84
N GLU A 40 -11.10 -5.02 -10.24
CA GLU A 40 -9.88 -5.85 -10.20
C GLU A 40 -9.37 -6.22 -11.61
N LYS A 41 -10.26 -6.42 -12.58
CA LYS A 41 -9.92 -6.81 -13.97
C LYS A 41 -10.02 -5.64 -14.96
N TRP A 42 -9.61 -4.45 -14.52
CA TRP A 42 -9.71 -3.22 -15.29
C TRP A 42 -9.06 -3.29 -16.69
N GLU A 43 -8.00 -4.09 -16.89
CA GLU A 43 -7.37 -4.22 -18.22
C GLU A 43 -8.29 -4.82 -19.29
N ASN A 44 -9.27 -5.64 -18.88
CA ASN A 44 -10.13 -6.41 -19.78
C ASN A 44 -11.56 -5.85 -19.83
N GLU A 45 -11.82 -4.75 -19.14
CA GLU A 45 -13.14 -4.18 -18.95
C GLU A 45 -13.09 -2.67 -19.18
N THR A 46 -14.23 -2.06 -19.52
CA THR A 46 -14.35 -0.60 -19.50
C THR A 46 -14.49 -0.15 -18.05
N ALA A 47 -13.36 -0.08 -17.34
CA ALA A 47 -13.30 0.15 -15.91
C ALA A 47 -12.03 0.91 -15.51
N LEU A 48 -12.08 1.54 -14.34
CA LEU A 48 -10.91 2.16 -13.73
C LEU A 48 -10.07 1.11 -13.00
N MET A 49 -8.78 1.37 -12.90
CA MET A 49 -7.88 0.61 -12.04
C MET A 49 -8.23 0.87 -10.56
N LEU A 50 -8.11 -0.13 -9.68
CA LEU A 50 -8.26 0.10 -8.23
C LEU A 50 -7.11 0.98 -7.69
N PRO A 51 -7.32 1.80 -6.65
CA PRO A 51 -6.25 2.60 -6.04
C PRO A 51 -5.01 1.78 -5.63
N ALA A 52 -5.22 0.56 -5.11
CA ALA A 52 -4.14 -0.37 -4.78
C ALA A 52 -3.35 -0.83 -6.02
N GLN A 53 -4.05 -1.11 -7.13
CA GLN A 53 -3.42 -1.46 -8.40
C GLN A 53 -2.66 -0.27 -9.00
N PHE A 54 -3.16 0.96 -8.84
CA PHE A 54 -2.48 2.18 -9.29
C PHE A 54 -1.13 2.36 -8.60
N LEU A 55 -1.11 2.20 -7.28
CA LEU A 55 0.13 2.24 -6.50
C LEU A 55 1.10 1.13 -6.93
N LEU A 56 0.64 -0.10 -7.13
CA LEU A 56 1.54 -1.20 -7.53
C LEU A 56 2.08 -1.03 -8.96
N ASN A 57 1.26 -0.61 -9.92
CA ASN A 57 1.66 -0.43 -11.32
C ASN A 57 2.69 0.70 -11.48
N SER A 58 2.51 1.79 -10.74
CA SER A 58 3.47 2.90 -10.73
C SER A 58 4.83 2.53 -10.11
N ALA A 59 4.91 1.46 -9.31
CA ALA A 59 6.16 0.97 -8.72
C ALA A 59 7.01 0.13 -9.69
N ILE A 60 6.47 -0.31 -10.82
CA ILE A 60 7.17 -1.25 -11.72
C ILE A 60 8.48 -0.62 -12.24
N LYS A 61 8.48 0.68 -12.52
CA LYS A 61 9.68 1.39 -13.02
C LYS A 61 10.75 1.58 -11.94
N SER A 62 10.39 1.65 -10.66
CA SER A 62 11.34 1.92 -9.57
C SER A 62 12.27 0.73 -9.28
N LYS A 63 11.86 -0.49 -9.63
CA LYS A 63 12.65 -1.71 -9.41
C LYS A 63 14.04 -1.65 -10.06
N ARG A 64 14.20 -0.91 -11.16
CA ARG A 64 15.49 -0.73 -11.84
C ARG A 64 16.55 -0.04 -10.98
N LEU A 65 16.12 0.77 -10.01
CA LEU A 65 17.00 1.48 -9.07
C LEU A 65 17.14 0.75 -7.73
N GLY A 66 16.65 -0.50 -7.63
CA GLY A 66 16.67 -1.27 -6.38
C GLY A 66 15.64 -0.81 -5.34
N LEU A 67 14.75 0.12 -5.69
CA LEU A 67 13.62 0.54 -4.85
C LEU A 67 12.42 -0.38 -5.09
N ASN A 68 12.02 -1.08 -4.03
CA ASN A 68 10.89 -2.00 -4.01
C ASN A 68 9.75 -1.44 -3.16
N TYR A 69 8.53 -1.67 -3.64
CA TYR A 69 7.27 -1.23 -3.06
C TYR A 69 6.29 -2.39 -3.04
N ARG A 70 5.65 -2.65 -1.90
CA ARG A 70 4.62 -3.68 -1.77
C ARG A 70 3.50 -3.18 -0.88
N LEU A 71 2.27 -3.59 -1.19
CA LEU A 71 1.15 -3.54 -0.27
C LEU A 71 1.08 -4.89 0.46
N ILE A 72 1.03 -4.84 1.78
CA ILE A 72 0.88 -6.02 2.63
C ILE A 72 -0.24 -5.78 3.64
N SER A 73 -0.90 -6.82 4.12
CA SER A 73 -1.99 -6.70 5.10
C SER A 73 -2.12 -7.97 5.94
N LEU A 74 -2.61 -7.82 7.17
CA LEU A 74 -3.07 -8.92 8.02
C LEU A 74 -4.40 -9.50 7.53
N TYR A 75 -5.16 -8.71 6.76
CA TYR A 75 -6.47 -9.07 6.20
C TYR A 75 -6.51 -8.96 4.67
N PRO A 76 -5.59 -9.60 3.93
CA PRO A 76 -5.46 -9.34 2.51
C PRO A 76 -6.55 -10.03 1.69
N ILE A 77 -7.23 -9.26 0.83
CA ILE A 77 -8.13 -9.81 -0.21
C ILE A 77 -7.35 -10.68 -1.21
N ASN A 78 -6.19 -10.19 -1.66
CA ASN A 78 -5.25 -10.97 -2.48
C ASN A 78 -4.25 -11.68 -1.56
N PRO A 79 -4.26 -13.03 -1.48
CA PRO A 79 -3.36 -13.78 -0.60
C PRO A 79 -1.86 -13.51 -0.81
N GLN A 80 -1.45 -12.99 -1.98
CA GLN A 80 -0.05 -12.61 -2.25
C GLN A 80 0.43 -11.40 -1.42
N ASN A 81 -0.50 -10.62 -0.86
CA ASN A 81 -0.22 -9.48 0.01
C ASN A 81 -0.12 -9.88 1.50
N ARG A 82 -0.06 -11.18 1.81
CA ARG A 82 0.27 -11.64 3.16
C ARG A 82 1.71 -11.25 3.53
N PRO A 83 2.00 -11.00 4.83
CA PRO A 83 3.37 -10.82 5.29
C PRO A 83 4.20 -12.07 4.97
N ALA A 84 5.41 -11.86 4.43
CA ALA A 84 6.26 -12.96 3.98
C ALA A 84 7.20 -13.48 5.08
N ASN A 85 7.32 -12.79 6.21
CA ASN A 85 8.25 -13.09 7.30
C ASN A 85 7.83 -12.35 8.58
N GLU A 86 8.45 -12.72 9.71
CA GLU A 86 8.16 -12.13 11.03
C GLU A 86 8.34 -10.61 11.09
N PHE A 87 9.27 -10.04 10.32
CA PHE A 87 9.41 -8.58 10.28
C PHE A 87 8.18 -7.92 9.63
N GLU A 88 7.65 -8.50 8.56
CA GLU A 88 6.43 -7.98 7.92
C GLU A 88 5.19 -8.19 8.82
N GLN A 89 5.10 -9.33 9.50
CA GLN A 89 4.02 -9.61 10.46
C GLN A 89 4.03 -8.61 11.62
N ASN A 90 5.13 -8.53 12.37
CA ASN A 90 5.25 -7.65 13.52
C ASN A 90 5.18 -6.17 13.14
N GLY A 91 5.68 -5.84 11.93
CA GLY A 91 5.59 -4.49 11.39
C GLY A 91 4.16 -4.07 11.12
N LEU A 92 3.33 -4.96 10.55
CA LEU A 92 1.90 -4.73 10.35
C LEU A 92 1.15 -4.55 11.68
N GLU A 93 1.35 -5.46 12.63
CA GLU A 93 0.74 -5.36 13.97
C GLU A 93 1.14 -4.05 14.67
N SER A 94 2.42 -3.64 14.53
CA SER A 94 2.92 -2.40 15.10
C SER A 94 2.23 -1.16 14.52
N VAL A 95 2.05 -1.08 13.19
CA VAL A 95 1.45 0.11 12.55
C VAL A 95 -0.07 0.12 12.66
N GLU A 96 -0.71 -1.04 12.82
CA GLU A 96 -2.14 -1.12 13.12
C GLU A 96 -2.46 -0.55 14.50
N VAL A 97 -1.64 -0.86 15.52
CA VAL A 97 -1.85 -0.35 16.89
C VAL A 97 -1.32 1.09 17.05
N HIS A 98 -0.22 1.44 16.38
CA HIS A 98 0.42 2.76 16.51
C HIS A 98 0.71 3.38 15.12
N PRO A 99 -0.31 3.92 14.42
CA PRO A 99 -0.21 4.38 13.03
C PRO A 99 0.53 5.71 12.83
N ILE A 100 1.38 6.12 13.77
CA ILE A 100 2.09 7.41 13.73
C ILE A 100 3.46 7.28 13.07
N ARG A 101 4.16 6.15 13.28
CA ARG A 101 5.53 5.96 12.81
C ARG A 101 5.68 4.64 12.05
N PRO A 102 6.51 4.61 11.00
CA PRO A 102 6.78 3.37 10.31
C PRO A 102 7.56 2.39 11.19
N ASN A 103 7.33 1.10 10.96
CA ASN A 103 8.19 0.05 11.51
C ASN A 103 9.42 -0.12 10.62
N ILE A 104 10.61 0.14 11.15
CA ILE A 104 11.87 0.20 10.38
C ILE A 104 12.79 -0.97 10.73
N LYS A 105 13.42 -1.55 9.71
CA LYS A 105 14.51 -2.52 9.87
C LYS A 105 15.63 -2.26 8.89
N ARG A 106 16.85 -2.27 9.44
CA ARG A 106 18.09 -2.42 8.67
C ARG A 106 18.53 -3.87 8.75
N SER A 107 18.85 -4.47 7.62
CA SER A 107 19.35 -5.85 7.57
C SER A 107 20.56 -5.97 6.67
N LYS A 108 21.32 -7.05 6.85
CA LYS A 108 22.46 -7.38 6.01
C LYS A 108 22.24 -8.77 5.41
N VAL A 109 22.37 -8.88 4.09
CA VAL A 109 22.32 -10.15 3.36
C VAL A 109 23.63 -10.29 2.59
N GLY A 110 24.50 -11.17 3.09
CA GLY A 110 25.88 -11.27 2.61
C GLY A 110 26.64 -9.95 2.83
N ARG A 111 27.14 -9.35 1.75
CA ARG A 111 27.85 -8.05 1.78
C ARG A 111 26.94 -6.84 1.56
N LYS A 112 25.66 -7.05 1.28
CA LYS A 112 24.71 -5.97 0.97
C LYS A 112 23.88 -5.62 2.20
N SER A 113 23.73 -4.33 2.45
CA SER A 113 22.85 -3.80 3.49
C SER A 113 21.54 -3.34 2.85
N PHE A 114 20.43 -3.55 3.54
CA PHE A 114 19.09 -3.20 3.08
C PHE A 114 18.36 -2.40 4.14
N PHE A 115 17.56 -1.44 3.68
CA PHE A 115 16.61 -0.70 4.49
C PHE A 115 15.20 -1.14 4.12
N ARG A 116 14.36 -1.35 5.14
CA ARG A 116 12.95 -1.69 4.99
C ARG A 116 12.14 -0.84 5.98
N ALA A 117 11.06 -0.23 5.52
CA ALA A 117 10.11 0.51 6.34
C ALA A 117 8.69 0.10 5.96
N ILE A 118 7.84 -0.14 6.96
CA ILE A 118 6.42 -0.44 6.79
C ILE A 118 5.64 0.74 7.35
N TYR A 119 4.92 1.44 6.48
CA TYR A 119 4.03 2.55 6.82
C TYR A 119 2.59 2.04 6.92
N PRO A 120 1.73 2.62 7.78
CA PRO A 120 0.32 2.25 7.80
C PRO A 120 -0.36 2.60 6.46
N ASP A 121 -1.14 1.67 5.94
CA ASP A 121 -2.00 1.87 4.78
C ASP A 121 -3.42 2.19 5.26
N ILE A 122 -3.84 3.45 5.13
CA ILE A 122 -5.07 3.97 5.76
C ILE A 122 -6.24 3.95 4.77
N ALA A 123 -7.44 3.61 5.26
CA ALA A 123 -8.70 3.69 4.52
C ALA A 123 -9.12 5.15 4.26
N VAL A 124 -8.48 5.80 3.28
CA VAL A 124 -8.65 7.24 2.99
C VAL A 124 -9.94 7.61 2.23
N THR A 125 -10.68 6.63 1.69
CA THR A 125 -11.96 6.88 1.02
C THR A 125 -13.03 5.86 1.37
N ARG A 126 -14.31 6.23 1.17
CA ARG A 126 -15.44 5.32 1.31
C ARG A 126 -15.34 4.11 0.37
N GLY A 127 -14.85 4.32 -0.86
CA GLY A 127 -14.62 3.23 -1.81
C GLY A 127 -13.64 2.18 -1.29
N CYS A 128 -12.60 2.57 -0.53
CA CYS A 128 -11.69 1.62 0.14
C CYS A 128 -12.47 0.72 1.11
N VAL A 129 -13.27 1.35 1.98
CA VAL A 129 -14.06 0.65 3.01
C VAL A 129 -15.12 -0.25 2.38
N GLU A 130 -15.93 0.28 1.47
CA GLU A 130 -17.05 -0.43 0.85
C GLU A 130 -16.55 -1.61 0.00
N CYS A 131 -15.45 -1.44 -0.74
CA CYS A 131 -14.85 -2.55 -1.48
C CYS A 131 -14.36 -3.65 -0.52
N HIS A 132 -13.57 -3.32 0.50
CA HIS A 132 -13.06 -4.35 1.42
C HIS A 132 -14.18 -5.05 2.21
N ASN A 133 -15.13 -4.28 2.74
CA ASN A 133 -16.27 -4.83 3.45
C ASN A 133 -17.23 -5.60 2.52
N GLY A 134 -17.31 -5.25 1.24
CA GLY A 134 -18.12 -5.95 0.25
C GLY A 134 -17.45 -7.17 -0.38
N HIS A 135 -16.11 -7.21 -0.45
CA HIS A 135 -15.40 -8.16 -1.30
C HIS A 135 -15.49 -9.62 -0.81
N PRO A 136 -15.97 -10.61 -1.58
CA PRO A 136 -16.22 -11.98 -1.10
C PRO A 136 -15.02 -12.68 -0.44
N LYS A 137 -13.80 -12.30 -0.83
CA LYS A 137 -12.54 -12.85 -0.29
C LYS A 137 -11.94 -12.06 0.88
N SER A 138 -12.57 -10.95 1.31
CA SER A 138 -12.01 -10.15 2.39
C SER A 138 -12.15 -10.88 3.73
N PRO A 139 -11.05 -11.11 4.47
CA PRO A 139 -11.09 -11.75 5.78
C PRO A 139 -11.73 -10.88 6.88
N LYS A 140 -11.70 -9.55 6.70
CA LYS A 140 -12.25 -8.54 7.62
C LYS A 140 -13.29 -7.68 6.90
N LYS A 141 -14.36 -7.30 7.60
CA LYS A 141 -15.63 -6.82 7.00
C LYS A 141 -16.27 -5.62 7.67
N ASP A 142 -15.57 -5.09 8.66
CA ASP A 142 -15.99 -4.05 9.59
C ASP A 142 -15.00 -2.87 9.57
N PHE A 143 -14.27 -2.68 8.47
CA PHE A 143 -13.44 -1.48 8.30
C PHE A 143 -14.32 -0.23 8.33
N VAL A 144 -13.80 0.85 8.89
CA VAL A 144 -14.34 2.20 8.79
C VAL A 144 -13.30 3.14 8.18
N LEU A 145 -13.70 4.38 7.90
CA LEU A 145 -12.75 5.40 7.45
C LEU A 145 -11.65 5.59 8.49
N ASP A 146 -10.45 5.87 8.00
CA ASP A 146 -9.24 6.06 8.80
C ASP A 146 -8.70 4.80 9.51
N ASP A 147 -9.33 3.64 9.33
CA ASP A 147 -8.75 2.37 9.77
C ASP A 147 -7.46 2.04 9.00
N VAL A 148 -6.55 1.35 9.68
CA VAL A 148 -5.36 0.76 9.05
C VAL A 148 -5.79 -0.53 8.34
N MET A 149 -5.76 -0.52 7.00
CA MET A 149 -6.11 -1.67 6.17
C MET A 149 -4.93 -2.62 5.94
N GLY A 150 -3.71 -2.14 6.21
CA GLY A 150 -2.48 -2.89 6.03
C GLY A 150 -1.26 -1.99 6.15
N GLY A 151 -0.25 -2.27 5.35
CA GLY A 151 0.96 -1.47 5.32
C GLY A 151 1.63 -1.40 3.96
N ILE A 152 2.30 -0.28 3.73
CA ILE A 152 3.11 0.00 2.56
C ILE A 152 4.57 -0.28 2.92
N LEU A 153 5.11 -1.37 2.36
CA LEU A 153 6.50 -1.74 2.52
C LEU A 153 7.36 -1.03 1.48
N VAL A 154 8.24 -0.15 1.96
CA VAL A 154 9.32 0.47 1.19
C VAL A 154 10.60 -0.26 1.49
N SER A 155 11.34 -0.68 0.47
CA SER A 155 12.69 -1.23 0.69
C SER A 155 13.67 -0.94 -0.41
N PHE A 156 14.94 -0.77 -0.05
CA PHE A 156 16.03 -0.51 -0.98
C PHE A 156 17.36 -0.95 -0.39
N GLN A 157 18.35 -1.18 -1.26
CA GLN A 157 19.72 -1.47 -0.84
C GLN A 157 20.39 -0.18 -0.36
N LEU A 158 21.05 -0.24 0.79
CA LEU A 158 21.93 0.82 1.26
C LEU A 158 23.24 0.80 0.46
N GLN A 159 23.69 1.98 0.06
CA GLN A 159 24.98 2.20 -0.60
C GLN A 159 26.07 2.44 0.44
#